data_AF-A0A1G8LMD3-F1
#
_entry.id   AF-A0A1G8LMD3-F1
#
_cell.length_a   1.000
_cell.length_b   1.000
_cell.length_c   1.000
_cell.angle_alpha   90.00
_cell.angle_beta   90.00
_cell.angle_gamma   90.00
#
_symmetry.space_group_name_H-M   'P 1'
#
loop_
_entity.id
_entity.type
_entity.pdbx_description
1 polymer ?
#
loop_
_entity_poly.entity_id
_entity_poly.type
_entity_poly.pdbx_seq_one_letter_code
_entity_poly.pdbx_strand_id
1 'polypeptide(L)'
;MKPMMDTMQKMRRQLFYDAKTNELIKEVDSGAHPAHIVFTENNQYALVTNTGNNNVPVIDMKTYEVVHTISTGNGPHGLRISADSKFAYIANMNENTVSVIDLGQMKETKKIIVGKCSGYNRNHQRWRNTCCDIK
;
A
#
# COMPACT_ATOMS: atom_id res chain seq x y z
N MET A 1 11.71 26.78 -7.71
CA MET A 1 10.52 25.91 -7.80
C MET A 1 10.81 24.51 -8.34
N LYS A 2 11.63 24.33 -9.39
CA LYS A 2 12.02 23.01 -9.95
C LYS A 2 12.40 21.91 -8.94
N PRO A 3 13.25 22.17 -7.90
CA PRO A 3 13.67 21.11 -6.97
C PRO A 3 12.53 20.54 -6.11
N MET A 4 11.49 21.35 -5.83
CA MET A 4 10.33 20.87 -5.06
C MET A 4 9.44 19.96 -5.91
N MET A 5 9.21 20.32 -7.18
CA MET A 5 8.48 19.46 -8.12
C MET A 5 9.19 18.14 -8.37
N ASP A 6 10.53 18.15 -8.53
CA ASP A 6 11.34 16.94 -8.71
C ASP A 6 11.31 16.04 -7.46
N THR A 7 11.32 16.64 -6.27
CA THR A 7 11.18 15.91 -4.99
C THR A 7 9.78 15.31 -4.84
N MET A 8 8.74 16.06 -5.21
CA MET A 8 7.35 15.57 -5.20
C MET A 8 7.11 14.45 -6.23
N GLN A 9 7.80 14.49 -7.37
CA GLN A 9 7.78 13.41 -8.36
C GLN A 9 8.50 12.14 -7.90
N LYS A 10 9.52 12.26 -7.03
CA LYS A 10 10.19 11.08 -6.42
C LYS A 10 9.33 10.40 -5.37
N MET A 11 8.51 11.14 -4.62
CA MET A 11 7.65 10.59 -3.55
C MET A 11 6.50 9.70 -4.04
N ARG A 12 6.34 9.51 -5.35
CA ARG A 12 5.26 8.70 -5.96
C ARG A 12 5.74 7.36 -6.52
N ARG A 13 7.05 7.10 -6.48
CA ARG A 13 7.66 5.99 -7.22
C ARG A 13 8.00 4.82 -6.32
N GLN A 14 7.83 3.62 -6.85
CA GLN A 14 8.47 2.40 -6.36
C GLN A 14 9.75 2.17 -7.16
N LEU A 15 10.83 1.89 -6.44
CA LEU A 15 12.14 1.59 -7.03
C LEU A 15 12.43 0.12 -6.80
N PHE A 16 12.61 -0.62 -7.90
CA PHE A 16 12.96 -2.03 -7.87
C PHE A 16 14.45 -2.16 -8.15
N TYR A 17 15.18 -2.75 -7.21
CA TYR A 17 16.62 -3.00 -7.32
C TYR A 17 16.90 -4.49 -7.35
N ASP A 18 17.96 -4.88 -8.06
CA ASP A 18 18.52 -6.22 -7.91
C ASP A 18 19.26 -6.31 -6.58
N ALA A 19 18.87 -7.28 -5.74
CA ALA A 19 19.43 -7.40 -4.39
C ALA A 19 20.90 -7.88 -4.36
N LYS A 20 21.42 -8.42 -5.45
CA LYS A 20 22.81 -8.90 -5.55
C LYS A 20 23.73 -7.80 -6.09
N THR A 21 23.30 -7.07 -7.11
CA THR A 21 24.13 -6.07 -7.79
C THR A 21 23.88 -4.64 -7.29
N ASN A 22 22.76 -4.39 -6.60
CA ASN A 22 22.26 -3.06 -6.24
C ASN A 22 21.96 -2.17 -7.45
N GLU A 23 21.78 -2.76 -8.63
CA GLU A 23 21.41 -2.02 -9.83
C GLU A 23 19.90 -1.75 -9.85
N LEU A 24 19.53 -0.54 -10.31
CA LEU A 24 18.13 -0.17 -10.48
C LEU A 24 17.56 -0.93 -11.69
N ILE A 25 16.56 -1.77 -11.43
CA ILE A 25 15.84 -2.51 -12.47
C ILE A 25 14.78 -1.62 -13.10
N LYS A 26 13.94 -0.97 -12.26
CA LYS A 26 12.82 -0.16 -12.73
C LYS A 26 12.35 0.87 -11.72
N GLU A 27 11.84 1.99 -12.24
CA GLU A 27 11.02 2.94 -11.50
C GLU A 27 9.56 2.86 -11.97
N VAL A 28 8.61 2.80 -11.03
CA VAL A 28 7.17 2.69 -11.32
C VAL A 28 6.42 3.75 -10.53
N ASP A 29 5.60 4.58 -11.19
CA ASP A 29 4.70 5.52 -10.49
C ASP A 29 3.49 4.76 -9.94
N SER A 30 3.33 4.79 -8.61
CA SER A 30 2.24 4.14 -7.88
C SER A 30 1.29 5.14 -7.22
N GLY A 31 1.24 6.39 -7.67
CA GLY A 31 0.31 7.38 -7.16
C GLY A 31 0.79 8.20 -5.96
N ALA A 32 -0.14 8.97 -5.36
CA ALA A 32 0.19 10.04 -4.44
C ALA A 32 0.23 9.60 -2.96
N HIS A 33 1.45 9.35 -2.46
CA HIS A 33 1.78 8.97 -1.08
C HIS A 33 1.73 7.45 -0.81
N PRO A 34 2.58 6.66 -1.48
CA PRO A 34 2.77 5.25 -1.15
C PRO A 34 3.36 5.09 0.25
N ALA A 35 2.77 4.22 1.06
CA ALA A 35 3.17 3.97 2.44
C ALA A 35 3.86 2.61 2.65
N HIS A 36 3.48 1.60 1.85
CA HIS A 36 3.95 0.23 2.01
C HIS A 36 3.85 -0.50 0.67
N ILE A 37 4.77 -1.44 0.44
CA ILE A 37 4.75 -2.38 -0.70
C ILE A 37 4.92 -3.81 -0.18
N VAL A 38 4.16 -4.76 -0.72
CA VAL A 38 4.30 -6.20 -0.42
C VAL A 38 4.10 -7.00 -1.70
N PHE A 39 4.91 -8.04 -1.87
CA PHE A 39 4.82 -8.97 -3.00
C PHE A 39 3.87 -10.11 -2.69
N THR A 40 3.16 -10.60 -3.70
CA THR A 40 2.48 -11.90 -3.59
C THR A 40 3.52 -13.01 -3.46
N GLU A 41 3.20 -14.07 -2.72
CA GLU A 41 4.11 -15.20 -2.48
C GLU A 41 4.49 -15.93 -3.78
N ASN A 42 3.61 -15.86 -4.79
CA ASN A 42 3.88 -16.37 -6.12
C ASN A 42 4.69 -15.41 -7.03
N ASN A 43 5.13 -14.26 -6.51
CA ASN A 43 5.89 -13.21 -7.19
C ASN A 43 5.25 -12.66 -8.48
N GLN A 44 3.92 -12.81 -8.65
CA GLN A 44 3.23 -12.27 -9.82
C GLN A 44 2.95 -10.77 -9.68
N TYR A 45 2.63 -10.30 -8.48
CA TYR A 45 2.23 -8.93 -8.23
C TYR A 45 2.95 -8.32 -7.03
N ALA A 46 3.13 -7.00 -7.09
CA ALA A 46 3.41 -6.18 -5.92
C ALA A 46 2.24 -5.23 -5.67
N LEU A 47 1.77 -5.18 -4.43
CA LEU A 47 0.68 -4.32 -4.01
C LEU A 47 1.26 -3.16 -3.21
N VAL A 48 0.85 -1.94 -3.55
CA VAL A 48 1.28 -0.72 -2.89
C VAL A 48 0.10 -0.07 -2.20
N THR A 49 0.16 0.20 -0.90
CA THR A 49 -0.89 1.03 -0.27
C THR A 49 -0.61 2.49 -0.51
N ASN A 50 -1.59 3.20 -1.04
CA ASN A 50 -1.48 4.61 -1.34
C ASN A 50 -2.45 5.43 -0.46
N THR A 51 -1.90 5.97 0.63
CA THR A 51 -2.69 6.61 1.70
C THR A 51 -3.36 7.89 1.23
N GLY A 52 -2.75 8.64 0.30
CA GLY A 52 -3.30 9.91 -0.20
C GLY A 52 -4.50 9.75 -1.13
N ASN A 53 -4.67 8.58 -1.74
CA ASN A 53 -5.77 8.29 -2.67
C ASN A 53 -6.77 7.23 -2.18
N ASN A 54 -6.56 6.64 -1.00
CA ASN A 54 -7.38 5.54 -0.47
C ASN A 54 -7.51 4.37 -1.46
N ASN A 55 -6.38 3.97 -2.05
CA ASN A 55 -6.34 2.88 -3.02
C ASN A 55 -5.06 2.04 -2.92
N VAL A 56 -5.06 0.93 -3.65
CA VAL A 56 -3.96 -0.01 -3.75
C VAL A 56 -3.66 -0.28 -5.22
N PRO A 57 -2.63 0.34 -5.80
CA PRO A 57 -2.10 -0.06 -7.09
C PRO A 57 -1.50 -1.46 -7.03
N VAL A 58 -1.77 -2.25 -8.06
CA VAL A 58 -1.23 -3.59 -8.28
C VAL A 58 -0.26 -3.52 -9.45
N ILE A 59 1.00 -3.81 -9.18
CA ILE A 59 2.09 -3.80 -10.16
C ILE A 59 2.33 -5.24 -10.61
N ASP A 60 2.33 -5.49 -11.92
CA ASP A 60 2.77 -6.76 -12.49
C ASP A 60 4.29 -6.87 -12.42
N MET A 61 4.81 -7.95 -11.84
CA MET A 61 6.24 -8.10 -11.58
C MET A 61 7.07 -8.53 -12.80
N LYS A 62 6.44 -8.90 -13.91
CA LYS A 62 7.13 -9.18 -15.18
C LYS A 62 7.30 -7.91 -15.99
N THR A 63 6.27 -7.08 -16.07
CA THR A 63 6.28 -5.86 -16.89
C THR A 63 6.66 -4.60 -16.11
N TYR A 64 6.52 -4.64 -14.78
CA TYR A 64 6.64 -3.49 -13.88
C TYR A 64 5.65 -2.37 -14.20
N GLU A 65 4.44 -2.74 -14.60
CA GLU A 65 3.36 -1.80 -14.90
C GLU A 65 2.23 -1.94 -13.88
N VAL A 66 1.57 -0.82 -13.56
CA VAL A 66 0.36 -0.83 -12.75
C VAL A 66 -0.78 -1.38 -13.60
N VAL A 67 -1.21 -2.61 -13.31
CA VAL A 67 -2.26 -3.32 -14.04
C VAL A 67 -3.65 -3.11 -13.43
N HIS A 68 -3.72 -2.83 -12.12
CA HIS A 68 -4.97 -2.52 -11.43
C HIS A 68 -4.77 -1.43 -10.38
N THR A 69 -5.85 -0.73 -10.02
CA THR A 69 -5.91 0.16 -8.86
C THR A 69 -7.19 -0.10 -8.11
N ILE A 70 -7.07 -0.62 -6.89
CA ILE A 70 -8.20 -1.12 -6.11
C ILE A 70 -8.52 -0.11 -5.01
N SER A 71 -9.74 0.42 -4.99
CA SER A 71 -10.20 1.28 -3.89
C SER A 71 -10.30 0.50 -2.58
N THR A 72 -9.99 1.17 -1.47
CA THR A 72 -10.08 0.61 -0.11
C THR A 72 -10.84 1.57 0.81
N GLY A 73 -10.81 1.29 2.12
CA GLY A 73 -11.17 2.30 3.12
C GLY A 73 -10.14 3.43 3.26
N ASN A 74 -10.41 4.36 4.17
CA ASN A 74 -9.66 5.58 4.37
C ASN A 74 -8.33 5.36 5.09
N GLY A 75 -7.27 5.94 4.53
CA GLY A 75 -5.91 5.87 5.06
C GLY A 75 -5.32 4.45 5.06
N PRO A 76 -5.31 3.74 3.91
CA PRO A 76 -4.67 2.43 3.82
C PRO A 76 -3.17 2.55 4.11
N HIS A 77 -2.63 1.62 4.88
CA HIS A 77 -1.22 1.65 5.27
C HIS A 77 -0.63 0.25 5.47
N GLY A 78 -0.97 -0.44 6.57
CA GLY A 78 -0.50 -1.81 6.79
C GLY A 78 -1.13 -2.76 5.77
N LEU A 79 -0.32 -3.56 5.06
CA LEU A 79 -0.78 -4.53 4.08
C LEU A 79 -0.12 -5.90 4.31
N ARG A 80 -0.90 -6.98 4.21
CA ARG A 80 -0.43 -8.37 4.26
C ARG A 80 -1.15 -9.20 3.20
N ILE A 81 -0.45 -10.15 2.60
CA ILE A 81 -0.98 -11.07 1.61
C ILE A 81 -1.12 -12.45 2.26
N SER A 82 -2.19 -13.19 1.93
CA SER A 82 -2.38 -14.57 2.39
C SER A 82 -1.32 -15.49 1.78
N ALA A 83 -0.95 -16.55 2.49
CA ALA A 83 0.10 -17.47 2.03
C ALA A 83 -0.21 -18.12 0.67
N ASP A 84 -1.49 -18.28 0.32
CA ASP A 84 -1.93 -18.79 -0.97
C ASP A 84 -2.05 -17.71 -2.06
N SER A 85 -1.67 -16.46 -1.77
CA SER A 85 -1.75 -15.30 -2.67
C SER A 85 -3.15 -15.01 -3.22
N LYS A 86 -4.22 -15.42 -2.54
CA LYS A 86 -5.60 -15.15 -2.97
C LYS A 86 -6.18 -13.88 -2.37
N PHE A 87 -5.75 -13.49 -1.17
CA PHE A 87 -6.30 -12.36 -0.46
C PHE A 87 -5.21 -11.38 0.00
N ALA A 88 -5.55 -10.10 -0.01
CA ALA A 88 -4.78 -9.07 0.67
C ALA A 88 -5.63 -8.40 1.76
N TYR A 89 -5.00 -8.11 2.90
CA TYR A 89 -5.61 -7.49 4.06
C TYR A 89 -4.95 -6.15 4.31
N ILE A 90 -5.74 -5.08 4.32
CA ILE A 90 -5.25 -3.70 4.40
C ILE A 90 -5.87 -3.00 5.60
N ALA A 91 -5.04 -2.52 6.51
CA ALA A 91 -5.47 -1.71 7.64
C ALA A 91 -5.74 -0.27 7.20
N ASN A 92 -6.98 0.19 7.38
CA ASN A 92 -7.45 1.53 7.06
C ASN A 92 -7.41 2.39 8.33
N MET A 93 -6.29 3.08 8.55
CA MET A 93 -6.00 3.77 9.81
C MET A 93 -6.97 4.92 10.13
N ASN A 94 -7.60 5.49 9.10
CA ASN A 94 -8.55 6.59 9.25
C ASN A 94 -10.02 6.14 9.24
N GLU A 95 -10.28 4.83 9.17
CA GLU A 95 -11.65 4.27 9.12
C GLU A 95 -11.91 3.21 10.21
N ASN A 96 -10.90 2.77 10.97
CA ASN A 96 -11.01 1.65 11.92
C ASN A 96 -11.55 0.37 11.25
N THR A 97 -11.12 0.12 10.01
CA THR A 97 -11.50 -1.08 9.27
C THR A 97 -10.29 -1.78 8.67
N VAL A 98 -10.47 -3.06 8.34
CA VAL A 98 -9.58 -3.82 7.48
C VAL A 98 -10.31 -4.12 6.17
N SER A 99 -9.76 -3.69 5.05
CA SER A 99 -10.21 -4.08 3.72
C SER A 99 -9.64 -5.45 3.37
N VAL A 100 -10.49 -6.35 2.87
CA VAL A 100 -10.12 -7.66 2.31
C VAL A 100 -10.29 -7.57 0.80
N ILE A 101 -9.18 -7.70 0.08
CA ILE A 101 -9.12 -7.71 -1.37
C ILE A 101 -8.97 -9.15 -1.85
N ASP A 102 -9.80 -9.57 -2.80
CA ASP A 102 -9.60 -10.79 -3.58
C ASP A 102 -8.70 -10.47 -4.77
N LEU A 103 -7.58 -11.19 -4.87
CA LEU A 103 -6.54 -10.98 -5.88
C LEU A 103 -6.85 -11.71 -7.20
N GLY A 104 -7.79 -12.65 -7.23
CA GLY A 104 -8.29 -13.23 -8.48
C GLY A 104 -9.28 -12.29 -9.18
N GLN A 105 -10.04 -11.53 -8.39
CA GLN A 105 -11.01 -10.54 -8.89
C GLN A 105 -10.46 -9.11 -8.94
N MET A 106 -9.31 -8.86 -8.30
CA MET A 106 -8.69 -7.54 -8.13
C MET A 106 -9.69 -6.52 -7.54
N LYS A 107 -10.37 -6.91 -6.46
CA LYS A 107 -11.47 -6.13 -5.88
C LYS A 107 -11.55 -6.31 -4.37
N GLU A 108 -11.94 -5.24 -3.66
CA GLU A 108 -12.39 -5.35 -2.26
C GLU A 108 -13.69 -6.17 -2.19
N THR A 109 -13.63 -7.31 -1.49
CA THR A 109 -14.79 -8.21 -1.31
C THR A 109 -15.41 -8.09 0.07
N LYS A 110 -14.65 -7.62 1.06
CA LYS A 110 -15.14 -7.45 2.42
C LYS A 110 -14.44 -6.29 3.12
N LYS A 111 -15.17 -5.62 3.99
CA LYS A 111 -14.65 -4.65 4.94
C LYS A 111 -14.98 -5.11 6.36
N ILE A 112 -13.97 -5.25 7.19
CA ILE A 112 -14.08 -5.74 8.56
C ILE A 112 -13.93 -4.54 9.49
N ILE A 113 -14.92 -4.27 10.33
CA ILE A 113 -14.80 -3.26 11.39
C ILE A 113 -13.87 -3.82 12.45
N VAL A 114 -12.85 -3.05 12.82
CA VAL A 114 -11.91 -3.39 13.89
C VAL A 114 -11.98 -2.36 15.01
N GLY A 115 -11.21 -2.57 16.07
CA GLY A 115 -11.10 -1.60 17.16
C GLY A 115 -10.44 -0.30 16.71
N LYS A 116 -10.58 0.72 17.56
CA LYS A 116 -10.18 2.08 17.24
C LYS A 116 -8.65 2.17 17.18
N CYS A 117 -8.12 2.72 16.09
CA CYS A 117 -6.69 3.07 16.03
C CYS A 117 -6.45 4.29 16.94
N SER A 118 -6.05 4.03 18.18
CA SER A 118 -5.73 5.02 19.21
C SER A 118 -4.35 5.65 18.92
N GLY A 119 -4.26 6.48 17.88
CA GLY A 119 -2.98 7.11 17.51
C GLY A 119 -3.01 8.29 16.53
N TYR A 120 -4.09 8.52 15.77
CA TYR A 120 -4.08 9.60 14.76
C TYR A 120 -4.55 10.94 15.34
N ASN A 121 -3.60 11.76 15.83
CA ASN A 121 -3.84 13.18 16.17
C ASN A 121 -3.26 14.08 15.06
N ARG A 122 -4.11 14.67 14.21
CA ARG A 122 -3.67 15.59 13.13
C ARG A 122 -2.95 16.85 13.63
N ASN A 123 -3.02 17.15 14.93
CA ASN A 123 -2.47 18.37 15.52
C ASN A 123 -1.12 18.16 16.25
N HIS A 124 -0.61 16.94 16.35
CA HIS A 124 0.68 16.67 17.00
C HIS A 124 1.45 15.63 16.19
N GLN A 125 2.54 16.04 15.53
CA GLN A 125 3.45 15.20 14.74
C GLN A 125 4.24 14.20 15.61
N ARG A 126 3.55 13.31 16.32
CA ARG A 126 4.17 12.19 17.02
C ARG A 126 3.39 10.92 16.72
N TRP A 127 4.02 10.08 15.91
CA TRP A 127 3.74 8.66 15.80
C TRP A 127 3.87 8.04 17.19
N ARG A 128 2.75 7.88 17.91
CA ARG A 128 2.73 6.95 19.05
C ARG A 128 2.54 5.57 18.43
N ASN A 129 3.53 4.70 18.63
CA ASN A 129 3.59 3.32 18.13
C ASN A 129 2.55 2.40 18.80
N THR A 130 1.28 2.77 18.79
CA THR A 130 0.20 1.92 19.28
C THR A 130 -0.40 1.20 18.08
N CYS A 131 0.00 -0.06 17.93
CA CYS A 131 -0.66 -1.03 17.07
C CYS A 131 -2.18 -0.96 17.34
N CYS A 132 -2.99 -1.01 16.29
CA CYS A 132 -4.45 -1.04 16.41
C CYS A 132 -4.88 -2.05 17.48
N ASP A 133 -5.56 -1.59 18.51
CA ASP A 133 -6.22 -2.45 19.49
C ASP A 133 -7.31 -3.24 18.75
N ILE A 134 -7.04 -4.51 18.43
CA ILE A 134 -8.06 -5.46 17.98
C ILE A 134 -8.81 -5.87 19.24
N LYS A 135 -10.09 -5.48 19.36
CA LYS A 135 -11.00 -6.04 20.36
C LYS A 135 -11.59 -7.35 19.85
#